data_AF-A0A3N4V3X5-F1
#
_entry.id   AF-A0A3N4V3X5-F1
#
_cell.length_a   1.000
_cell.length_b   1.000
_cell.length_c   1.000
_cell.angle_alpha   90.00
_cell.angle_beta   90.00
_cell.angle_gamma   90.00
#
_symmetry.space_group_name_H-M   'P 1'
#
loop_
_entity.id
_entity.type
_entity.pdbx_description
1 polymer ?
#
loop_
_entity_poly.entity_id
_entity_poly.type
_entity_poly.pdbx_seq_one_letter_code
_entity_poly.pdbx_strand_id
1 'polypeptide(L)'
;MQRDQVLFDLDAALDYATLRNNSDWDVLSQMLDDIREMSYGVLPLQKAFFIRSACSAVEHVAKAAEPQSAYRSAADAIARVRAFGDLGSHDLTAA
;
A
#
# COMPACT_ATOMS: atom_id res chain seq x y z
N MET A 1 -8.88 12.33 5.94
CA MET A 1 -9.43 12.18 4.57
C MET A 1 -8.44 11.53 3.62
N GLN A 2 -7.33 12.14 3.23
CA GLN A 2 -6.50 11.53 2.16
C GLN A 2 -5.67 10.31 2.61
N ARG A 3 -5.23 10.25 3.88
CA ARG A 3 -4.60 9.05 4.47
C ARG A 3 -5.57 7.87 4.49
N ASP A 4 -6.79 8.10 4.94
CA ASP A 4 -7.80 7.06 5.11
C ASP A 4 -8.19 6.47 3.75
N GLN A 5 -8.25 7.33 2.72
CA GLN A 5 -8.46 6.91 1.34
C GLN A 5 -7.31 6.03 0.82
N VAL A 6 -6.05 6.46 0.98
CA VAL A 6 -4.88 5.66 0.56
C VAL A 6 -4.85 4.30 1.27
N LEU A 7 -5.18 4.25 2.56
CA LEU A 7 -5.23 2.99 3.30
C LEU A 7 -6.37 2.08 2.82
N PHE A 8 -7.55 2.65 2.62
CA PHE A 8 -8.70 1.92 2.06
C PHE A 8 -8.37 1.34 0.68
N ASP A 9 -7.74 2.13 -0.20
CA ASP A 9 -7.39 1.69 -1.54
C ASP A 9 -6.28 0.63 -1.54
N LEU A 10 -5.32 0.72 -0.60
CA LEU A 10 -4.30 -0.32 -0.41
C LEU A 10 -4.89 -1.65 0.06
N ASP A 11 -5.85 -1.62 0.99
CA ASP A 11 -6.54 -2.83 1.45
C ASP A 11 -7.37 -3.44 0.32
N ALA A 12 -8.11 -2.60 -0.43
CA ALA A 12 -8.89 -3.04 -1.58
C ALA A 12 -8.00 -3.66 -2.68
N ALA A 13 -6.84 -3.06 -2.97
CA ALA A 13 -5.87 -3.61 -3.91
C ALA A 13 -5.26 -4.94 -3.43
N LEU A 14 -5.01 -5.09 -2.13
CA LEU A 14 -4.53 -6.36 -1.56
C LEU A 14 -5.58 -7.46 -1.67
N ASP A 15 -6.83 -7.18 -1.31
CA ASP A 15 -7.93 -8.15 -1.48
C ASP A 15 -8.07 -8.54 -2.95
N TYR A 16 -8.04 -7.56 -3.86
CA TYR A 16 -8.08 -7.80 -5.29
C TYR A 16 -6.95 -8.71 -5.79
N ALA A 17 -5.71 -8.44 -5.35
CA ALA A 17 -4.53 -9.25 -5.67
C ALA A 17 -4.65 -10.71 -5.22
N THR A 18 -5.44 -11.01 -4.18
CA THR A 18 -5.63 -12.38 -3.68
C THR A 18 -6.72 -13.18 -4.42
N LEU A 19 -7.62 -12.52 -5.15
CA LEU A 19 -8.80 -13.16 -5.74
C LEU A 19 -8.52 -14.05 -6.96
N ARG A 20 -7.25 -14.19 -7.38
CA ARG A 20 -6.74 -15.15 -8.39
C ARG A 20 -7.56 -15.23 -9.70
N ASN A 21 -8.21 -14.14 -10.08
CA ASN A 21 -8.78 -14.00 -11.41
C ASN A 21 -7.67 -13.46 -12.32
N ASN A 22 -7.04 -14.35 -13.09
CA ASN A 22 -5.88 -14.11 -13.96
C ASN A 22 -6.12 -13.10 -15.11
N SER A 23 -7.14 -12.26 -15.04
CA SER A 23 -7.64 -11.46 -16.16
C SER A 23 -7.51 -9.95 -15.98
N ASP A 24 -7.16 -9.46 -14.80
CA ASP A 24 -7.22 -8.01 -14.51
C ASP A 24 -5.94 -7.49 -13.83
N TRP A 25 -4.78 -7.94 -14.31
CA TRP A 25 -3.52 -7.32 -13.92
C TRP A 25 -3.50 -5.82 -14.25
N ASP A 26 -4.10 -5.42 -15.37
CA ASP A 26 -4.17 -4.02 -15.79
C ASP A 26 -4.99 -3.18 -14.81
N VAL A 27 -6.09 -3.72 -14.28
CA VAL A 27 -6.92 -3.04 -13.26
C VAL A 27 -6.15 -2.88 -11.97
N LEU A 28 -5.49 -3.94 -11.49
CA LEU A 28 -4.66 -3.87 -10.29
C LEU A 28 -3.50 -2.87 -10.47
N SER A 29 -2.84 -2.90 -11.63
CA SER A 29 -1.75 -1.97 -11.94
C SER A 29 -2.25 -0.52 -11.89
N GLN A 30 -3.40 -0.24 -12.50
CA GLN A 30 -3.99 1.10 -12.47
C GLN A 30 -4.33 1.55 -11.05
N MET A 31 -4.96 0.68 -10.24
CA MET A 31 -5.25 0.99 -8.83
C MET A 31 -3.96 1.35 -8.07
N LEU A 32 -2.90 0.59 -8.26
CA LEU A 32 -1.62 0.83 -7.57
C LEU A 32 -0.92 2.10 -8.04
N ASP A 33 -1.06 2.46 -9.32
CA ASP A 33 -0.54 3.72 -9.87
C ASP A 33 -1.30 4.92 -9.32
N ASP A 34 -2.63 4.87 -9.25
CA ASP A 34 -3.45 5.92 -8.65
C ASP A 34 -3.06 6.16 -7.17
N ILE A 35 -2.83 5.08 -6.41
CA ILE A 35 -2.37 5.15 -5.01
C ILE A 35 -0.99 5.83 -4.92
N ARG A 36 -0.06 5.50 -5.83
CA ARG A 36 1.27 6.12 -5.89
C ARG A 36 1.17 7.59 -6.22
N GLU A 37 0.36 7.97 -7.20
CA GLU A 37 0.13 9.37 -7.60
C GLU A 37 -0.41 10.21 -6.43
N MET A 38 -1.42 9.70 -5.73
CA MET A 38 -1.94 10.36 -4.53
C MET A 38 -0.87 10.54 -3.44
N SER A 39 0.09 9.63 -3.35
CA SER A 39 1.19 9.73 -2.38
C SER A 39 2.20 10.84 -2.69
N TYR A 40 2.37 11.21 -3.97
CA TYR A 40 3.30 12.26 -4.41
C TYR A 40 2.77 13.67 -4.14
N GLY A 41 1.46 13.86 -4.16
CA GLY A 41 0.87 15.20 -4.09
C GLY A 41 0.88 15.83 -2.69
N VAL A 42 0.91 15.04 -1.60
CA VAL A 42 0.42 15.56 -0.30
C VAL A 42 1.21 15.09 0.93
N LEU A 43 2.15 14.14 0.81
CA LEU A 43 2.81 13.55 1.97
C LEU A 43 4.32 13.83 2.02
N PRO A 44 4.91 14.01 3.23
CA PRO A 44 6.37 14.01 3.41
C PRO A 44 7.03 12.81 2.73
N LEU A 45 8.22 12.99 2.14
CA LEU A 45 8.94 12.00 1.32
C LEU A 45 8.99 10.59 1.95
N GLN A 46 9.15 10.50 3.27
CA GLN A 46 9.18 9.23 4.00
C GLN A 46 7.84 8.47 3.95
N LYS A 47 6.70 9.17 4.01
CA LYS A 47 5.37 8.54 3.90
C LYS A 47 5.11 8.02 2.49
N ALA A 48 5.53 8.76 1.46
CA ALA A 48 5.47 8.31 0.07
C ALA A 48 6.35 7.07 -0.19
N PHE A 49 7.46 6.90 0.55
CA PHE A 49 8.28 5.68 0.48
C PHE A 49 7.52 4.45 1.01
N PHE A 50 6.89 4.55 2.20
CA PHE A 50 6.14 3.43 2.76
C PHE A 50 4.96 3.01 1.89
N ILE A 51 4.24 3.99 1.32
CA ILE A 51 3.13 3.70 0.39
C ILE A 51 3.64 2.95 -0.84
N ARG A 52 4.75 3.41 -1.45
CA ARG A 52 5.37 2.69 -2.59
C ARG A 52 5.79 1.27 -2.24
N SER A 53 6.41 1.09 -1.06
CA SER A 53 6.78 -0.24 -0.58
C SER A 53 5.55 -1.15 -0.39
N ALA A 54 4.43 -0.62 0.08
CA ALA A 54 3.19 -1.37 0.21
C ALA A 54 2.63 -1.74 -1.16
N CYS A 55 2.59 -0.81 -2.12
CA CYS A 55 2.15 -1.09 -3.49
C CYS A 55 2.99 -2.21 -4.14
N SER A 56 4.32 -2.18 -3.99
CA SER A 56 5.20 -3.23 -4.51
C SER A 56 4.95 -4.60 -3.86
N ALA A 57 4.63 -4.62 -2.56
CA ALA A 57 4.27 -5.86 -1.88
C ALA A 57 2.95 -6.44 -2.38
N VAL A 58 1.94 -5.58 -2.63
CA VAL A 58 0.65 -5.98 -3.23
C VAL A 58 0.84 -6.51 -4.65
N GLU A 59 1.67 -5.87 -5.49
CA GLU A 59 2.01 -6.42 -6.81
C GLU A 59 2.64 -7.82 -6.72
N HIS A 60 3.50 -8.03 -5.72
CA HIS A 60 4.15 -9.31 -5.52
C HIS A 60 3.14 -10.41 -5.16
N VAL A 61 2.09 -10.08 -4.39
CA VAL A 61 0.98 -11.01 -4.10
C VAL A 61 0.29 -11.47 -5.37
N ALA A 62 -0.05 -10.55 -6.25
CA ALA A 62 -0.73 -10.87 -7.51
C ALA A 62 0.15 -11.68 -8.48
N LYS A 63 1.46 -11.48 -8.45
CA LYS A 63 2.44 -12.21 -9.27
C LYS A 63 2.88 -13.55 -8.66
N ALA A 64 2.59 -13.78 -7.37
CA ALA A 64 3.04 -14.97 -6.68
C ALA A 64 2.29 -16.22 -7.15
N ALA A 65 3.02 -17.33 -7.29
CA ALA A 65 2.41 -18.64 -7.56
C ALA A 65 1.41 -19.03 -6.46
N GLU A 66 1.67 -18.66 -5.21
CA GLU A 66 0.76 -18.85 -4.08
C GLU A 66 0.51 -17.51 -3.38
N PRO A 67 -0.54 -16.75 -3.75
CA PRO A 67 -0.78 -15.40 -3.23
C PRO A 67 -0.82 -15.32 -1.70
N GLN A 68 -1.34 -16.35 -1.03
CA GLN A 68 -1.40 -16.39 0.43
C GLN A 68 -0.02 -16.38 1.11
N SER A 69 1.01 -16.95 0.46
CA SER A 69 2.38 -16.93 0.98
C SER A 69 2.99 -15.53 0.98
N ALA A 70 2.61 -14.70 0.02
CA ALA A 70 3.05 -13.31 -0.12
C ALA A 70 2.14 -12.32 0.65
N TYR A 71 0.89 -12.71 0.93
CA TYR A 71 -0.12 -11.87 1.56
C TYR A 71 0.36 -11.25 2.87
N ARG A 72 0.98 -12.05 3.74
CA ARG A 72 1.44 -11.58 5.05
C ARG A 72 2.45 -10.45 4.93
N SER A 73 3.37 -10.53 3.97
CA SER A 73 4.35 -9.48 3.71
C SER A 73 3.70 -8.18 3.22
N ALA A 74 2.65 -8.28 2.40
CA ALA A 74 1.89 -7.11 1.95
C ALA A 74 1.06 -6.49 3.08
N ALA A 75 0.38 -7.31 3.89
CA ALA A 75 -0.36 -6.86 5.06
C ALA A 75 0.55 -6.13 6.07
N ASP A 76 1.75 -6.67 6.33
CA ASP A 76 2.74 -6.03 7.19
C ASP A 76 3.24 -4.69 6.62
N ALA A 77 3.37 -4.56 5.30
CA ALA A 77 3.73 -3.30 4.66
C ALA A 77 2.63 -2.24 4.80
N ILE A 78 1.35 -2.62 4.60
CA ILE A 78 0.20 -1.74 4.80
C ILE A 78 0.07 -1.32 6.27
N ALA A 79 0.31 -2.24 7.22
CA ALA A 79 0.32 -1.93 8.64
C ALA A 79 1.38 -0.86 9.01
N ARG A 80 2.55 -0.86 8.34
CA ARG A 80 3.55 0.20 8.52
C ARG A 80 3.07 1.55 7.99
N VAL A 81 2.37 1.59 6.86
CA VAL A 81 1.74 2.82 6.34
C VAL A 81 0.73 3.36 7.36
N ARG A 82 -0.06 2.48 7.99
CA ARG A 82 -0.98 2.84 9.07
C ARG A 82 -0.23 3.45 10.25
N ALA A 83 0.78 2.76 10.79
CA ALA A 83 1.54 3.20 11.96
C ALA A 83 2.26 4.55 11.75
N PHE A 84 2.77 4.80 10.54
CA PHE A 84 3.51 6.04 10.25
C PHE A 84 2.62 7.28 10.15
N GLY A 85 1.31 7.10 9.97
CA GLY A 85 0.36 8.21 10.05
C GLY A 85 0.16 8.73 11.47
N ASP A 86 0.32 7.89 12.50
CA ASP A 86 0.10 8.24 13.91
C ASP A 86 1.35 8.85 14.58
N LEU A 87 2.54 8.56 14.05
CA LEU A 87 3.80 9.21 14.45
C LEU A 87 3.90 10.69 14.05
N GLY A 88 2.91 11.22 13.32
CA GLY A 88 2.89 12.60 12.84
C GLY A 88 2.34 13.64 13.82
N SER A 89 1.87 13.25 15.01
CA SER A 89 1.35 14.19 16.03
C SER A 89 2.11 14.18 17.35
N HIS A 90 3.07 13.28 17.55
CA HIS A 90 3.93 13.25 18.73
C HIS A 90 5.39 13.07 18.31
N ASP A 91 6.18 14.09 18.63
CA ASP A 91 7.64 14.10 18.69
C ASP A 91 8.45 13.66 17.46
N LEU A 92 8.82 14.66 16.66
CA LEU A 92 10.14 14.70 16.01
C LEU A 92 10.99 15.88 16.53
N THR A 93 10.72 16.35 17.75
CA THR A 93 11.50 17.39 18.45
C THR A 93 12.43 16.85 19.54
N ALA A 94 12.67 15.54 19.62
CA ALA A 94 13.60 14.98 20.60
C ALA A 94 14.43 13.82 20.03
N ALA A 95 15.61 14.15 19.51
CA ALA A 95 16.90 13.45 19.71
C ALA A 95 17.97 14.03 18.77
#